data_AF-A0A519YRS5-F1
#
_entry.id   AF-A0A519YRS5-F1
#
_cell.length_a   1.000
_cell.length_b   1.000
_cell.length_c   1.000
_cell.angle_alpha   90.00
_cell.angle_beta   90.00
_cell.angle_gamma   90.00
#
_symmetry.space_group_name_H-M   'P 1'
#
loop_
_entity.id
_entity.type
_entity.pdbx_description
1 polymer ?
#
loop_
_entity_poly.entity_id
_entity_poly.type
_entity_poly.pdbx_seq_one_letter_code
_entity_poly.pdbx_strand_id
1 'polypeptide(L)'
;MIARVHTKTQPIPFNSQSLPDHEAQVEPRAAVPLATVSWVRPTLATHKISTATTVRRTAMNTATAPVPTPSMPTPRRTTELNAKYLGGGNLSVRSSVTGRHYRFEGHGATLRIDSRDQLMLRRIPELLIS
;
A
#
# COMPACT_ATOMS: atom_id res chain seq x y z
N MET A 1 -29.95 -22.50 48.71
CA MET A 1 -29.63 -21.06 48.56
C MET A 1 -28.13 -20.93 48.81
N ILE A 2 -27.31 -20.75 47.75
CA ILE A 2 -25.84 -20.81 47.87
C ILE A 2 -25.29 -19.40 47.62
N ALA A 3 -24.80 -18.76 48.68
CA ALA A 3 -24.16 -17.46 48.62
C ALA A 3 -22.78 -17.58 47.95
N ARG A 4 -22.56 -16.81 46.87
CA ARG A 4 -21.25 -16.70 46.22
C ARG A 4 -20.50 -15.52 46.81
N VAL A 5 -19.26 -15.76 47.24
CA VAL A 5 -18.35 -14.75 47.80
C VAL A 5 -17.70 -13.98 46.65
N HIS A 6 -17.74 -12.65 46.71
CA HIS A 6 -17.13 -11.76 45.71
C HIS A 6 -15.66 -11.52 46.11
N THR A 7 -14.70 -11.96 45.29
CA THR A 7 -13.28 -11.63 45.49
C THR A 7 -12.94 -10.30 44.81
N LYS A 8 -12.51 -9.34 45.62
CA LYS A 8 -12.16 -7.96 45.23
C LYS A 8 -10.78 -7.93 44.56
N THR A 9 -10.75 -7.75 43.24
CA THR A 9 -9.52 -7.54 42.45
C THR A 9 -8.86 -6.22 42.85
N GLN A 10 -7.62 -6.25 43.32
CA GLN A 10 -6.84 -5.03 43.58
C GLN A 10 -6.25 -4.44 42.29
N PRO A 11 -6.10 -3.11 42.18
CA PRO A 11 -5.47 -2.48 41.04
C PRO A 11 -3.94 -2.64 41.04
N ILE A 12 -3.38 -2.77 39.84
CA ILE A 12 -1.94 -2.87 39.58
C ILE A 12 -1.30 -1.49 39.81
N PRO A 13 -0.22 -1.35 40.62
CA PRO A 13 0.48 -0.08 40.76
C PRO A 13 1.29 0.23 39.50
N PHE A 14 1.09 1.42 38.94
CA PHE A 14 1.95 1.98 37.90
C PHE A 14 3.26 2.45 38.56
N ASN A 15 4.36 1.76 38.27
CA ASN A 15 5.69 2.21 38.70
C ASN A 15 6.17 3.33 37.77
N SER A 16 6.26 4.55 38.29
CA SER A 16 6.85 5.72 37.61
C SER A 16 8.35 5.74 37.87
N GLN A 17 9.14 5.01 37.09
CA GLN A 17 10.60 5.15 37.14
C GLN A 17 11.09 6.17 36.13
N SER A 18 11.76 7.18 36.69
CA SER A 18 12.33 8.40 36.13
C SER A 18 13.49 8.16 35.17
N LEU A 19 13.69 9.13 34.27
CA LEU A 19 14.83 9.30 33.37
C LEU A 19 16.19 9.19 34.08
N PRO A 20 17.23 8.74 33.36
CA PRO A 20 18.57 9.28 33.51
C PRO A 20 18.89 10.29 32.40
N ASP A 21 19.24 11.51 32.82
CA ASP A 21 20.02 12.50 32.09
C ASP A 21 21.33 11.89 31.57
N HIS A 22 21.57 12.00 30.27
CA HIS A 22 22.92 11.89 29.70
C HIS A 22 23.18 13.10 28.80
N GLU A 23 23.78 14.11 29.42
CA GLU A 23 24.40 15.25 28.76
C GLU A 23 25.71 14.83 28.06
N ALA A 24 25.91 15.43 26.88
CA ALA A 24 27.17 15.82 26.24
C ALA A 24 28.21 14.74 25.88
N GLN A 25 28.27 14.40 24.59
CA GLN A 25 29.57 14.36 23.89
C GLN A 25 29.43 14.83 22.42
N VAL A 26 29.99 16.01 22.16
CA VAL A 26 30.18 16.61 20.84
C VAL A 26 31.58 16.23 20.35
N GLU A 27 31.71 15.68 19.13
CA GLU A 27 32.90 15.87 18.29
C GLU A 27 32.60 15.56 16.80
N PRO A 28 33.36 16.13 15.85
CA PRO A 28 32.84 16.53 14.55
C PRO A 28 33.29 15.61 13.38
N ARG A 29 32.34 15.41 12.46
CA ARG A 29 32.47 15.50 11.00
C ARG A 29 33.82 15.09 10.38
N ALA A 30 33.91 13.82 9.96
CA ALA A 30 34.70 13.43 8.79
C ALA A 30 33.74 13.09 7.64
N ALA A 31 33.76 13.94 6.61
CA ALA A 31 33.04 13.71 5.36
C ALA A 31 33.81 12.69 4.51
N VAL A 32 33.13 11.68 3.98
CA VAL A 32 33.63 10.89 2.86
C VAL A 32 32.51 10.61 1.85
N PRO A 33 32.78 10.73 0.55
CA PRO A 33 31.82 11.18 -0.45
C PRO A 33 30.93 10.09 -1.05
N LEU A 34 29.70 10.53 -1.30
CA LEU A 34 28.74 10.17 -2.34
C LEU A 34 29.24 9.18 -3.42
N ALA A 35 28.85 7.91 -3.30
CA ALA A 35 28.90 6.97 -4.41
C ALA A 35 27.77 7.31 -5.40
N THR A 36 28.14 8.01 -6.48
CA THR A 36 27.29 8.34 -7.63
C THR A 36 26.75 7.05 -8.26
N VAL A 37 25.48 6.75 -8.04
CA VAL A 37 24.76 5.74 -8.83
C VAL A 37 24.41 6.38 -10.18
N SER A 38 25.13 5.98 -11.22
CA SER A 38 24.87 6.36 -12.62
C SER A 38 23.68 5.58 -13.14
N TRP A 39 22.51 6.22 -13.22
CA TRP A 39 21.33 5.65 -13.87
C TRP A 39 21.48 5.77 -15.39
N VAL A 40 21.73 4.64 -16.03
CA VAL A 40 21.74 4.50 -17.49
C VAL A 40 20.35 4.84 -18.05
N ARG A 41 20.34 5.67 -19.10
CA ARG A 41 19.13 6.20 -19.75
C ARG A 41 18.31 5.10 -20.45
N PRO A 42 16.97 5.08 -20.33
CA PRO A 42 16.14 4.29 -21.21
C PRO A 42 15.99 4.98 -22.58
N THR A 43 16.31 4.25 -23.65
CA THR A 43 16.07 4.64 -25.04
C THR A 43 14.57 4.64 -25.35
N LEU A 44 14.06 5.71 -25.96
CA LEU A 44 12.69 5.80 -26.47
C LEU A 44 12.42 4.69 -27.50
N ALA A 45 11.44 3.85 -27.24
CA ALA A 45 10.84 2.98 -28.25
C ALA A 45 9.45 3.52 -28.61
N THR A 46 9.38 4.08 -29.82
CA THR A 46 8.21 4.58 -30.54
C THR A 46 6.99 3.64 -30.45
N HIS A 47 5.88 4.14 -29.90
CA HIS A 47 4.58 3.51 -30.04
C HIS A 47 4.10 3.60 -31.49
N LYS A 48 4.08 2.49 -32.21
CA LYS A 48 3.32 2.37 -33.47
C LYS A 48 1.84 2.23 -33.13
N ILE A 49 1.08 3.26 -33.47
CA ILE A 49 -0.38 3.25 -33.52
C ILE A 49 -0.76 2.23 -34.61
N SER A 50 -1.34 1.10 -34.22
CA SER A 50 -1.89 0.14 -35.18
C SER A 50 -3.41 0.29 -35.23
N THR A 51 -3.86 0.91 -36.31
CA THR A 51 -5.26 1.04 -36.71
C THR A 51 -5.90 -0.33 -36.96
N ALA A 52 -7.19 -0.42 -36.62
CA ALA A 52 -8.04 -1.60 -36.70
C ALA A 52 -8.06 -2.28 -38.08
N THR A 53 -8.25 -3.61 -38.11
CA THR A 53 -8.89 -4.31 -39.24
C THR A 53 -9.55 -5.60 -38.74
N THR A 54 -10.87 -5.66 -38.92
CA THR A 54 -11.72 -6.85 -38.79
C THR A 54 -11.39 -7.88 -39.86
N VAL A 55 -11.11 -9.14 -39.48
CA VAL A 55 -11.20 -10.29 -40.39
C VAL A 55 -11.85 -11.47 -39.67
N ARG A 56 -13.04 -11.85 -40.16
CA ARG A 56 -13.74 -13.11 -39.84
C ARG A 56 -12.83 -14.30 -40.19
N ARG A 57 -12.74 -15.29 -39.29
CA ARG A 57 -12.35 -16.65 -39.67
C ARG A 57 -13.41 -17.63 -39.21
N THR A 58 -14.00 -18.31 -40.19
CA THR A 58 -14.75 -19.55 -40.04
C THR A 58 -13.78 -20.72 -40.09
N ALA A 59 -14.14 -21.80 -39.39
CA ALA A 59 -13.75 -23.20 -39.56
C ALA A 59 -12.78 -23.86 -38.54
N MET A 60 -13.40 -24.66 -37.66
CA MET A 60 -13.22 -26.10 -37.40
C MET A 60 -12.03 -26.64 -36.58
N ASN A 61 -12.43 -27.34 -35.49
CA ASN A 61 -11.91 -28.58 -34.90
C ASN A 61 -10.50 -28.67 -34.28
N THR A 62 -10.42 -28.89 -32.96
CA THR A 62 -10.25 -30.24 -32.34
C THR A 62 -10.16 -30.12 -30.80
N ALA A 63 -10.64 -31.16 -30.11
CA ALA A 63 -10.83 -31.20 -28.66
C ALA A 63 -9.56 -30.90 -27.85
N THR A 64 -9.66 -29.95 -26.93
CA THR A 64 -8.69 -29.72 -25.85
C THR A 64 -9.44 -29.80 -24.52
N ALA A 65 -8.91 -30.60 -23.59
CA ALA A 65 -9.46 -30.86 -22.26
C ALA A 65 -9.90 -29.58 -21.52
N PRO A 66 -10.92 -29.65 -20.64
CA PRO A 66 -11.32 -28.49 -19.85
C PRO A 66 -10.19 -28.10 -18.90
N VAL A 67 -9.46 -27.05 -19.26
CA VAL A 67 -8.60 -26.31 -18.34
C VAL A 67 -9.48 -25.84 -17.18
N PRO A 68 -9.12 -26.08 -15.90
CA PRO A 68 -9.86 -25.53 -14.78
C PRO A 68 -9.82 -24.01 -14.88
N THR A 69 -10.95 -23.43 -15.25
CA THR A 69 -11.18 -21.99 -15.30
C THR A 69 -10.94 -21.44 -13.89
N PRO A 70 -10.00 -20.50 -13.68
CA PRO A 70 -9.90 -19.82 -12.40
C PRO A 70 -11.22 -19.13 -12.14
N SER A 71 -11.91 -19.55 -11.09
CA SER A 71 -13.20 -19.00 -10.69
C SER A 71 -13.00 -17.50 -10.45
N MET A 72 -13.50 -16.68 -11.37
CA MET A 72 -13.46 -15.23 -11.22
C MET A 72 -14.17 -14.88 -9.91
N PRO A 73 -13.48 -14.30 -8.92
CA PRO A 73 -14.13 -13.91 -7.69
C PRO A 73 -15.18 -12.85 -8.02
N THR A 74 -16.44 -13.15 -7.71
CA THR A 74 -17.55 -12.22 -7.82
C THR A 74 -17.17 -10.91 -7.12
N PRO A 75 -17.25 -9.74 -7.79
CA PRO A 75 -16.86 -8.49 -7.18
C PRO A 75 -17.84 -8.21 -6.03
N ARG A 76 -17.37 -8.43 -4.80
CA ARG A 76 -18.06 -7.96 -3.61
C ARG A 76 -18.20 -6.45 -3.77
N ARG A 77 -19.43 -5.92 -3.72
CA ARG A 77 -19.70 -4.48 -3.78
C ARG A 77 -18.81 -3.80 -2.73
N THR A 78 -17.72 -3.23 -3.21
CA THR A 78 -16.73 -2.58 -2.37
C THR A 78 -17.10 -1.11 -2.41
N THR A 79 -17.35 -0.51 -1.26
CA THR A 79 -17.47 0.94 -1.18
C THR A 79 -16.10 1.52 -1.50
N GLU A 80 -15.99 2.16 -2.66
CA GLU A 80 -14.74 2.78 -3.13
C GLU A 80 -14.65 4.20 -2.58
N LEU A 81 -13.51 4.54 -1.96
CA LEU A 81 -13.19 5.90 -1.52
C LEU A 81 -12.13 6.49 -2.46
N ASN A 82 -11.95 7.80 -2.43
CA ASN A 82 -10.85 8.45 -3.14
C ASN A 82 -9.75 8.86 -2.17
N ALA A 83 -8.51 8.72 -2.61
CA ALA A 83 -7.34 9.10 -1.85
C ALA A 83 -6.48 10.01 -2.72
N LYS A 84 -6.13 11.20 -2.21
CA LYS A 84 -5.28 12.20 -2.86
C LYS A 84 -3.95 12.30 -2.14
N TYR A 85 -2.85 12.14 -2.87
CA TYR A 85 -1.50 12.30 -2.33
C TYR A 85 -1.07 13.76 -2.40
N LEU A 86 -0.59 14.31 -1.30
CA LEU A 86 -0.16 15.70 -1.14
C LEU A 86 1.36 15.84 -0.98
N GLY A 87 2.08 14.73 -0.83
CA GLY A 87 3.53 14.76 -0.67
C GLY A 87 4.28 15.04 -1.99
N GLY A 88 5.60 15.14 -1.88
CA GLY A 88 6.51 15.24 -3.03
C GLY A 88 6.90 13.87 -3.60
N GLY A 89 7.16 13.79 -4.90
CA GLY A 89 7.61 12.57 -5.57
C GLY A 89 6.55 11.48 -5.69
N ASN A 90 6.97 10.22 -5.78
CA ASN A 90 6.09 9.07 -6.00
C ASN A 90 5.88 8.31 -4.69
N LEU A 91 4.67 7.79 -4.49
CA LEU A 91 4.33 6.98 -3.31
C LEU A 91 3.75 5.62 -3.74
N SER A 92 4.31 4.54 -3.22
CA SER A 92 3.80 3.18 -3.43
C SER A 92 3.43 2.55 -2.09
N VAL A 93 2.17 2.14 -1.96
CA VAL A 93 1.61 1.58 -0.72
C VAL A 93 0.95 0.24 -1.00
N ARG A 94 1.36 -0.80 -0.28
CA ARG A 94 0.71 -2.11 -0.33
C ARG A 94 -0.17 -2.26 0.91
N SER A 95 -1.48 -2.47 0.71
CA SER A 95 -2.40 -2.74 1.82
C SER A 95 -2.08 -4.09 2.45
N SER A 96 -1.95 -4.12 3.78
CA SER A 96 -1.88 -5.36 4.56
C SER A 96 -3.25 -6.02 4.76
N VAL A 97 -4.35 -5.31 4.47
CA VAL A 97 -5.73 -5.79 4.69
C VAL A 97 -6.27 -6.48 3.45
N THR A 98 -6.16 -5.84 2.28
CA THR A 98 -6.68 -6.37 1.00
C THR A 98 -5.59 -6.89 0.08
N GLY A 99 -4.32 -6.64 0.38
CA GLY A 99 -3.19 -6.97 -0.49
C GLY A 99 -3.03 -6.05 -1.71
N ARG A 100 -3.93 -5.06 -1.90
CA ARG A 100 -3.91 -4.14 -3.06
C ARG A 100 -2.67 -3.24 -3.04
N HIS A 101 -2.20 -2.89 -4.24
CA HIS A 101 -1.07 -1.97 -4.42
C HIS A 101 -1.57 -0.65 -5.01
N TYR A 102 -1.31 0.44 -4.30
CA TYR A 102 -1.64 1.80 -4.68
C TYR A 102 -0.36 2.55 -5.03
N ARG A 103 -0.32 3.16 -6.21
CA ARG A 103 0.86 3.88 -6.70
C ARG A 103 0.48 5.28 -7.16
N PHE A 104 0.90 6.28 -6.39
CA PHE A 104 0.73 7.69 -6.68
C PHE A 104 1.97 8.17 -7.45
N GLU A 105 1.76 8.70 -8.66
CA GLU A 105 2.84 9.14 -9.55
C GLU A 105 3.46 10.48 -9.16
N GLY A 106 2.84 11.23 -8.24
CA GLY A 106 3.24 12.60 -7.97
C GLY A 106 2.30 13.32 -7.02
N HIS A 107 2.68 14.55 -6.66
CA HIS A 107 1.83 15.47 -5.92
C HIS A 107 0.47 15.66 -6.61
N GLY A 108 -0.60 15.60 -5.83
CA GLY A 108 -1.99 15.76 -6.29
C GLY A 108 -2.59 14.52 -6.94
N ALA A 109 -1.85 13.44 -7.14
CA ALA A 109 -2.35 12.21 -7.72
C ALA A 109 -3.51 11.64 -6.87
N THR A 110 -4.59 11.25 -7.53
CA THR A 110 -5.79 10.71 -6.87
C THR A 110 -6.04 9.28 -7.34
N LEU A 111 -6.30 8.37 -6.40
CA LEU A 111 -6.60 6.97 -6.66
C LEU A 111 -7.88 6.54 -5.94
N ARG A 112 -8.58 5.59 -6.56
CA ARG A 112 -9.66 4.84 -5.92
C ARG A 112 -9.07 3.78 -5.00
N ILE A 113 -9.50 3.80 -3.75
CA ILE A 113 -9.07 2.89 -2.70
C ILE A 113 -10.26 2.08 -2.17
N ASP A 114 -9.96 0.93 -1.56
CA ASP A 114 -10.96 0.11 -0.89
C ASP A 114 -11.27 0.73 0.48
N SER A 115 -12.56 0.81 0.87
CA SER A 115 -12.95 1.33 2.18
C SER A 115 -12.31 0.56 3.34
N ARG A 116 -12.01 -0.73 3.15
CA ARG A 116 -11.32 -1.56 4.16
C ARG A 116 -9.88 -1.11 4.42
N ASP A 117 -9.26 -0.44 3.44
CA ASP A 117 -7.88 0.04 3.53
C ASP A 117 -7.78 1.44 4.13
N GLN A 118 -8.92 2.12 4.32
CA GLN A 118 -8.98 3.51 4.81
C GLN A 118 -8.18 3.72 6.09
N LEU A 119 -8.36 2.85 7.09
CA LEU A 119 -7.75 3.05 8.42
C LEU A 119 -6.23 2.93 8.40
N MET A 120 -5.69 2.12 7.48
CA MET A 120 -4.25 1.99 7.24
C MET A 120 -3.73 3.19 6.45
N LEU A 121 -4.41 3.55 5.37
CA LEU A 121 -4.01 4.66 4.50
C LEU A 121 -4.09 6.03 5.20
N ARG A 122 -5.01 6.23 6.15
CA ARG A 122 -5.10 7.46 6.97
C ARG A 122 -3.89 7.69 7.88
N ARG A 123 -3.05 6.68 8.10
CA ARG A 123 -1.82 6.83 8.91
C ARG A 123 -0.71 7.53 8.12
N ILE A 124 -0.83 7.64 6.81
CA ILE A 124 0.13 8.32 5.96
C ILE A 124 -0.22 9.82 5.97
N PRO A 125 0.65 10.69 6.52
CA PRO A 125 0.32 12.09 6.76
C PRO A 125 0.05 12.88 5.47
N GLU A 126 0.72 12.50 4.39
CA GLU A 126 0.62 13.13 3.07
C GLU A 126 -0.58 12.63 2.24
N LEU A 127 -1.55 11.94 2.86
CA LEU A 127 -2.63 11.25 2.16
C LEU A 127 -3.99 11.71 2.66
N LEU A 128 -4.76 12.35 1.78
CA LEU A 128 -6.11 12.85 2.08
C LEU A 128 -7.14 11.87 1.52
N ILE A 129 -8.02 11.36 2.38
CA ILE A 129 -9.07 10.40 2.00
C ILE A 129 -10.44 11.08 2.08
N SER A 130 -11.22 10.97 1.00
CA SER A 130 -12.56 11.55 0.81
C SER A 130 -13.56 10.50 0.33
#